data_AF-A0A1B7WN09-F1
#
_entry.id   AF-A0A1B7WN09-F1
#
_cell.length_a   1.000
_cell.length_b   1.000
_cell.length_c   1.000
_cell.angle_alpha   90.00
_cell.angle_beta   90.00
_cell.angle_gamma   90.00
#
_symmetry.space_group_name_H-M   'P 1'
#
loop_
_entity.id
_entity.type
_entity.pdbx_description
1 polymer ?
#
loop_
_entity_poly.entity_id
_entity_poly.type
_entity_poly.pdbx_seq_one_letter_code
_entity_poly.pdbx_strand_id
1 'polypeptide(L)'
;MAWIFSLSAECGSDESSAKKFAQYFGEIRGYQWLLFSGSTYVCRTDIFQDIENNWWCRVYPEQVYSDNVSEVGIYSPESAYLMTELGLLFYEALKFYFSFRYALVGVEVDEFRTYSELIEDLPNLSIPGLVLSTALAEEVETLPGFQPFSSGYVWQPYKGEVYNPLMTSPDLKRKLDELLSVT
;
A
#
# COMPACT_ATOMS: atom_id res chain seq x y z
N MET A 1 -6.72 -10.76 -14.34
CA MET A 1 -6.22 -10.44 -12.99
C MET A 1 -6.60 -9.01 -12.74
N ALA A 2 -7.33 -8.74 -11.65
CA ALA A 2 -7.64 -7.40 -11.22
C ALA A 2 -6.39 -6.81 -10.56
N TRP A 3 -6.05 -5.56 -10.85
CA TRP A 3 -4.92 -4.86 -10.25
C TRP A 3 -5.41 -4.04 -9.06
N ILE A 4 -5.25 -4.58 -7.85
CA ILE A 4 -5.88 -4.04 -6.63
C ILE A 4 -5.02 -2.93 -6.05
N PHE A 5 -5.58 -1.72 -5.95
CA PHE A 5 -5.00 -0.63 -5.18
C PHE A 5 -5.45 -0.75 -3.72
N SER A 6 -4.52 -0.96 -2.80
CA SER A 6 -4.81 -1.26 -1.41
C SER A 6 -3.77 -0.66 -0.45
N LEU A 7 -4.16 -0.54 0.81
CA LEU A 7 -3.27 -0.52 1.96
C LEU A 7 -3.14 -1.97 2.45
N SER A 8 -1.93 -2.48 2.51
CA SER A 8 -1.61 -3.81 3.04
C SER A 8 -0.73 -3.66 4.27
N ALA A 9 -1.14 -4.29 5.37
CA ALA A 9 -0.43 -4.24 6.65
C ALA A 9 -0.23 -5.63 7.22
N GLU A 10 0.99 -5.88 7.69
CA GLU A 10 1.34 -7.11 8.39
C GLU A 10 1.23 -6.87 9.91
N CYS A 11 0.47 -7.73 10.59
CA CYS A 11 -0.05 -7.52 11.95
C CYS A 11 0.53 -8.48 13.01
N GLY A 12 1.52 -9.29 12.66
CA GLY A 12 2.14 -10.29 13.51
C GLY A 12 1.44 -11.65 13.50
N SER A 13 1.85 -12.52 14.41
CA SER A 13 1.32 -13.88 14.52
C SER A 13 -0.06 -13.98 15.21
N ASP A 14 -0.58 -12.87 15.76
CA ASP A 14 -1.89 -12.83 16.42
C ASP A 14 -2.99 -12.29 15.48
N GLU A 15 -3.94 -13.15 15.13
CA GLU A 15 -5.11 -12.81 14.31
C GLU A 15 -5.90 -11.63 14.90
N SER A 16 -5.90 -11.46 16.23
CA SER A 16 -6.62 -10.39 16.90
C SER A 16 -6.12 -9.00 16.48
N SER A 17 -4.84 -8.87 16.14
CA SER A 17 -4.24 -7.63 15.64
C SER A 17 -4.79 -7.27 14.25
N ALA A 18 -4.81 -8.23 13.31
CA ALA A 18 -5.36 -8.02 11.98
C ALA A 18 -6.87 -7.71 12.04
N LYS A 19 -7.64 -8.38 12.92
CA LYS A 19 -9.06 -8.08 13.14
C LYS A 19 -9.30 -6.66 13.64
N LYS A 20 -8.49 -6.19 14.60
CA LYS A 20 -8.59 -4.79 15.09
C LYS A 20 -8.22 -3.78 14.01
N PHE A 21 -7.24 -4.11 13.16
CA PHE A 21 -6.86 -3.27 12.03
C PHE A 21 -8.01 -3.17 11.03
N ALA A 22 -8.59 -4.32 10.66
CA ALA A 22 -9.75 -4.40 9.79
C ALA A 22 -10.96 -3.63 10.35
N GLN A 23 -11.21 -3.72 11.66
CA GLN A 23 -12.28 -2.97 12.32
C GLN A 23 -12.03 -1.45 12.28
N TYR A 24 -10.80 -1.01 12.55
CA TYR A 24 -10.45 0.40 12.50
C TYR A 24 -10.71 1.02 11.12
N PHE A 25 -10.28 0.35 10.06
CA PHE A 25 -10.47 0.84 8.69
C PHE A 25 -11.88 0.60 8.16
N GLY A 26 -12.55 -0.50 8.52
CA GLY A 26 -13.89 -0.84 8.01
C GLY A 26 -15.03 -0.13 8.74
N GLU A 27 -14.95 0.01 10.06
CA GLU A 27 -16.06 0.51 10.88
C GLU A 27 -15.83 1.93 11.40
N ILE A 28 -14.61 2.23 11.87
CA ILE A 28 -14.32 3.51 12.54
C ILE A 28 -14.01 4.60 11.52
N ARG A 29 -13.14 4.29 10.55
CA ARG A 29 -12.72 5.23 9.49
C ARG A 29 -13.47 5.01 8.17
N GLY A 30 -14.03 3.82 7.94
CA GLY A 30 -14.48 3.37 6.62
C GLY A 30 -15.85 3.87 6.17
N TYR A 31 -16.55 4.67 6.98
CA TYR A 31 -17.95 5.02 6.72
C TYR A 31 -18.14 5.71 5.37
N GLN A 32 -17.38 6.79 5.08
CA GLN A 32 -17.28 7.43 3.77
C GLN A 32 -16.02 8.31 3.72
N TRP A 33 -15.20 8.15 2.68
CA TRP A 33 -14.06 9.02 2.38
C TRP A 33 -14.44 9.96 1.25
N LEU A 34 -14.45 11.26 1.54
CA LEU A 34 -14.65 12.30 0.54
C LEU A 34 -13.29 12.74 0.00
N LEU A 35 -13.08 12.50 -1.29
CA LEU A 35 -11.93 13.02 -2.01
C LEU A 35 -12.11 14.52 -2.32
N PHE A 36 -11.02 15.25 -2.46
CA PHE A 36 -10.98 16.60 -3.05
C PHE A 36 -11.55 16.64 -4.46
N SER A 37 -11.43 15.54 -5.21
CA SER A 37 -12.11 15.37 -6.51
C SER A 37 -13.64 15.33 -6.41
N GLY A 38 -14.20 15.25 -5.20
CA GLY A 38 -15.65 15.19 -4.93
C GLY A 38 -16.23 13.77 -4.98
N SER A 39 -15.40 12.76 -5.27
CA SER A 39 -15.80 11.35 -5.26
C SER A 39 -15.86 10.79 -3.84
N THR A 40 -16.78 9.86 -3.60
CA THR A 40 -16.95 9.19 -2.31
C THR A 40 -16.61 7.71 -2.43
N TYR A 41 -15.78 7.24 -1.50
CA TYR A 41 -15.37 5.84 -1.37
C TYR A 41 -15.76 5.27 -0.01
N VAL A 42 -16.00 3.97 0.02
CA VAL A 42 -16.05 3.19 1.26
C VAL A 42 -14.86 2.24 1.30
N CYS A 43 -14.39 1.92 2.50
CA CYS A 43 -13.29 0.98 2.66
C CYS A 43 -13.83 -0.43 2.89
N ARG A 44 -13.25 -1.39 2.20
CA ARG A 44 -13.38 -2.82 2.50
C ARG A 44 -12.11 -3.33 3.10
N THR A 45 -12.24 -4.37 3.90
CA THR A 45 -11.12 -5.01 4.58
C THR A 45 -11.19 -6.52 4.41
N ASP A 46 -10.03 -7.13 4.18
CA ASP A 46 -9.85 -8.58 4.17
C ASP A 46 -8.69 -8.92 5.11
N ILE A 47 -8.83 -10.03 5.85
CA ILE A 47 -7.74 -10.59 6.64
C ILE A 47 -7.35 -11.95 6.06
N PHE A 48 -6.05 -12.24 6.05
CA PHE A 48 -5.50 -13.49 5.55
C PHE A 48 -4.18 -13.79 6.24
N GLN A 49 -3.67 -14.99 6.02
CA GLN A 49 -2.42 -15.46 6.61
C GLN A 49 -1.43 -15.77 5.49
N ASP A 50 -0.19 -15.34 5.65
CA ASP A 50 0.89 -15.64 4.71
C ASP A 50 1.49 -17.04 4.95
N ILE A 51 2.49 -17.40 4.14
CA ILE A 51 3.21 -18.68 4.25
C ILE A 51 4.01 -18.84 5.55
N GLU A 52 4.28 -17.75 6.28
CA GLU A 52 5.02 -17.73 7.54
C GLU A 52 4.10 -17.80 8.76
N ASN A 53 2.78 -17.92 8.54
CA ASN A 53 1.74 -17.89 9.56
C ASN A 53 1.53 -16.51 10.20
N ASN A 54 2.01 -15.44 9.57
CA ASN A 54 1.71 -14.09 10.01
C ASN A 54 0.38 -13.61 9.43
N TRP A 55 -0.34 -12.79 10.20
CA TRP A 55 -1.62 -12.25 9.80
C TRP A 55 -1.48 -10.91 9.12
N TRP A 56 -2.16 -10.78 8.00
CA TRP A 56 -2.23 -9.58 7.20
C TRP A 56 -3.64 -9.00 7.23
N CYS A 57 -3.71 -7.68 7.10
CA CYS A 57 -4.93 -6.96 6.81
C CYS A 57 -4.74 -6.14 5.54
N ARG A 58 -5.60 -6.38 4.55
CA ARG A 58 -5.73 -5.56 3.35
C ARG A 58 -6.92 -4.64 3.49
N VAL A 59 -6.76 -3.38 3.08
CA VAL A 59 -7.81 -2.37 3.02
C VAL A 59 -7.84 -1.82 1.60
N TYR A 60 -8.99 -1.84 0.94
CA TYR A 60 -9.12 -1.36 -0.44
C TYR A 60 -10.37 -0.49 -0.59
N PRO A 61 -10.30 0.51 -1.48
CA PRO A 61 -11.43 1.39 -1.73
C PRO A 61 -12.43 0.71 -2.67
N GLU A 62 -13.71 0.75 -2.29
CA GLU A 62 -14.85 0.39 -3.13
C GLU A 62 -15.65 1.67 -3.42
N GLN A 63 -15.90 1.97 -4.70
CA GLN A 63 -16.60 3.19 -5.06
C GLN A 63 -18.12 2.98 -4.98
N VAL A 64 -18.83 3.95 -4.41
CA VAL A 64 -20.28 3.81 -4.12
C VAL A 64 -21.15 4.05 -5.38
N TYR A 65 -20.65 4.77 -6.40
CA TYR A 65 -21.47 5.28 -7.51
C TYR A 65 -20.89 5.15 -8.93
N SER A 66 -19.72 4.52 -9.14
CA SER A 66 -19.12 4.29 -10.49
C SER A 66 -18.05 3.18 -10.48
N ASP A 67 -17.40 2.93 -11.62
CA ASP A 67 -16.38 1.89 -11.83
C ASP A 67 -15.26 1.92 -10.77
N ASN A 68 -14.94 0.76 -10.18
CA ASN A 68 -13.97 0.62 -9.10
C ASN A 68 -12.54 0.98 -9.54
N VAL A 69 -11.87 1.80 -8.72
CA VAL A 69 -10.43 2.14 -8.85
C VAL A 69 -9.54 0.89 -8.73
N SER A 70 -10.05 -0.14 -8.07
CA SER A 70 -9.33 -1.33 -7.63
C SER A 70 -9.13 -2.42 -8.69
N GLU A 71 -9.57 -2.26 -9.94
CA GLU A 71 -9.60 -3.40 -10.87
C GLU A 71 -8.63 -3.30 -12.05
N VAL A 72 -8.13 -2.09 -12.35
CA VAL A 72 -7.38 -1.81 -13.59
C VAL A 72 -6.00 -1.19 -13.36
N GLY A 73 -5.61 -0.93 -12.11
CA GLY A 73 -4.31 -0.34 -11.80
C GLY A 73 -4.16 1.07 -12.37
N ILE A 74 -2.92 1.51 -12.59
CA ILE A 74 -2.62 2.83 -13.15
C ILE A 74 -2.58 2.72 -14.68
N TYR A 75 -3.52 3.34 -15.38
CA TYR A 75 -3.59 3.33 -16.86
C TYR A 75 -3.69 4.73 -17.48
N SER A 76 -3.87 5.77 -16.66
CA SER A 76 -3.83 7.17 -17.10
C SER A 76 -3.25 8.09 -16.02
N PRO A 77 -2.90 9.35 -16.35
CA PRO A 77 -2.55 10.36 -15.35
C PRO A 77 -3.65 10.57 -14.30
N GLU A 78 -4.92 10.52 -14.71
CA GLU A 78 -6.08 10.69 -13.83
C GLU A 78 -6.20 9.53 -12.84
N SER A 79 -5.97 8.29 -13.28
CA SER A 79 -5.96 7.13 -12.37
C SER A 79 -4.79 7.22 -11.39
N ALA A 80 -3.61 7.67 -11.82
CA ALA A 80 -2.46 7.90 -10.93
C ALA A 80 -2.75 8.99 -9.89
N TYR A 81 -3.38 10.09 -10.30
CA TYR A 81 -3.79 11.16 -9.38
C TYR A 81 -4.79 10.64 -8.33
N LEU A 82 -5.81 9.92 -8.77
CA LEU A 82 -6.85 9.36 -7.91
C LEU A 82 -6.26 8.38 -6.88
N MET A 83 -5.41 7.46 -7.32
CA MET A 83 -4.72 6.51 -6.44
C MET A 83 -3.77 7.24 -5.48
N THR A 84 -3.09 8.30 -5.92
CA THR A 84 -2.27 9.14 -5.04
C THR A 84 -3.11 9.79 -3.94
N GLU A 85 -4.28 10.32 -4.30
CA GLU A 85 -5.20 10.94 -3.35
C GLU A 85 -5.71 9.95 -2.30
N LEU A 86 -6.13 8.76 -2.75
CA LEU A 86 -6.52 7.66 -1.88
C LEU A 86 -5.34 7.19 -1.00
N GLY A 87 -4.14 7.12 -1.56
CA GLY A 87 -2.93 6.74 -0.85
C GLY A 87 -2.62 7.69 0.30
N LEU A 88 -2.72 8.99 0.06
CA LEU A 88 -2.57 10.00 1.10
C LEU A 88 -3.60 9.84 2.22
N LEU A 89 -4.87 9.54 1.88
CA LEU A 89 -5.90 9.26 2.89
C LEU A 89 -5.61 8.00 3.71
N PHE A 90 -5.12 6.93 3.08
CA PHE A 90 -4.70 5.72 3.79
C PHE A 90 -3.59 6.04 4.79
N TYR A 91 -2.54 6.76 4.39
CA TYR A 91 -1.46 7.15 5.30
C TYR A 91 -1.92 8.09 6.41
N GLU A 92 -2.78 9.06 6.12
CA GLU A 92 -3.35 9.93 7.16
C GLU A 92 -4.18 9.14 8.18
N ALA A 93 -4.97 8.16 7.74
CA ALA A 93 -5.68 7.26 8.65
C ALA A 93 -4.70 6.37 9.46
N LEU A 94 -3.67 5.84 8.80
CA LEU A 94 -2.68 4.94 9.41
C LEU A 94 -1.89 5.61 10.54
N LYS A 95 -1.68 6.93 10.49
CA LYS A 95 -1.02 7.68 11.59
C LYS A 95 -1.71 7.54 12.95
N PHE A 96 -2.99 7.18 12.97
CA PHE A 96 -3.80 7.05 14.19
C PHE A 96 -4.05 5.60 14.61
N TYR A 97 -3.40 4.63 13.96
CA TYR A 97 -3.47 3.22 14.33
C TYR A 97 -2.06 2.71 14.67
N PHE A 98 -1.94 1.84 15.68
CA PHE A 98 -0.64 1.51 16.28
C PHE A 98 -0.37 0.02 16.49
N SER A 99 -1.12 -0.87 15.83
CA SER A 99 -1.04 -2.33 16.07
C SER A 99 -0.72 -3.11 14.78
N PHE A 100 0.38 -2.77 14.13
CA PHE A 100 0.94 -3.47 12.96
C PHE A 100 2.47 -3.37 12.94
N ARG A 101 3.18 -4.32 12.31
CA ARG A 101 4.66 -4.28 12.24
C ARG A 101 5.14 -3.44 11.07
N TYR A 102 4.51 -3.58 9.91
CA TYR A 102 4.78 -2.76 8.74
C TYR A 102 3.59 -2.69 7.79
N ALA A 103 3.54 -1.65 6.96
CA ALA A 103 2.47 -1.45 6.00
C ALA A 103 2.95 -0.69 4.76
N LEU A 104 2.23 -0.88 3.65
CA LEU A 104 2.46 -0.22 2.38
C LEU A 104 1.13 0.06 1.67
N VAL A 105 1.06 1.18 0.97
CA VAL A 105 -0.06 1.51 0.08
C VAL A 105 0.44 1.50 -1.36
N GLY A 106 -0.33 0.89 -2.25
CA GLY A 106 0.01 0.86 -3.67
C GLY A 106 -0.86 -0.12 -4.45
N VAL A 107 -0.50 -0.32 -5.72
CA VAL A 107 -1.09 -1.35 -6.57
C VAL A 107 -0.37 -2.68 -6.34
N GLU A 108 -1.13 -3.77 -6.14
CA GLU A 108 -0.59 -5.13 -5.92
C GLU A 108 0.39 -5.20 -4.74
N VAL A 109 0.04 -4.56 -3.62
CA VAL A 109 0.84 -4.58 -2.38
C VAL A 109 0.40 -5.67 -1.39
N ASP A 110 -0.44 -6.60 -1.85
CA ASP A 110 -0.90 -7.72 -1.04
C ASP A 110 0.27 -8.69 -0.81
N GLU A 111 0.59 -8.96 0.46
CA GLU A 111 1.75 -9.80 0.82
C GLU A 111 3.04 -9.36 0.11
N PHE A 112 3.26 -8.04 -0.03
CA PHE A 112 4.33 -7.48 -0.88
C PHE A 112 5.74 -7.98 -0.52
N ARG A 113 5.95 -8.30 0.76
CA ARG A 113 7.11 -8.99 1.33
C ARG A 113 6.64 -9.70 2.59
N THR A 114 6.97 -10.97 2.76
CA THR A 114 6.81 -11.65 4.05
C THR A 114 7.73 -11.04 5.11
N TYR A 115 7.56 -11.40 6.39
CA TYR A 115 8.36 -10.81 7.46
C TYR A 115 9.86 -11.12 7.26
N SER A 116 10.22 -12.37 6.98
CA SER A 116 11.64 -12.73 6.81
C SER A 116 12.24 -12.06 5.56
N GLU A 117 11.51 -12.04 4.44
CA GLU A 117 11.95 -11.36 3.22
C GLU A 117 12.17 -9.85 3.47
N LEU A 118 11.28 -9.20 4.21
CA LEU A 118 11.42 -7.79 4.54
C LEU A 118 12.68 -7.56 5.39
N ILE A 119 12.93 -8.36 6.41
CA ILE A 119 14.13 -8.26 7.26
C ILE A 119 15.42 -8.41 6.43
N GLU A 120 15.44 -9.38 5.51
CA GLU A 120 16.60 -9.61 4.63
C GLU A 120 16.83 -8.45 3.65
N ASP A 121 15.75 -7.89 3.09
CA ASP A 121 15.83 -6.81 2.10
C ASP A 121 16.08 -5.43 2.74
N LEU A 122 15.60 -5.20 3.97
CA LEU A 122 15.58 -3.90 4.66
C LEU A 122 16.89 -3.11 4.61
N PRO A 123 18.09 -3.73 4.78
CA PRO A 123 19.38 -3.05 4.67
C PRO A 123 19.69 -2.45 3.29
N ASN A 124 18.90 -2.73 2.25
CA ASN A 124 19.02 -2.13 0.92
C ASN A 124 17.67 -1.64 0.36
N LEU A 125 16.58 -1.76 1.14
CA LEU A 125 15.24 -1.54 0.65
C LEU A 125 14.87 -0.06 0.63
N SER A 126 14.57 0.45 -0.57
CA SER A 126 13.95 1.77 -0.73
C SER A 126 12.59 1.65 -1.40
N ILE A 127 11.55 1.62 -0.58
CA ILE A 127 10.15 1.63 -1.02
C ILE A 127 9.48 2.89 -0.46
N PRO A 128 9.27 3.93 -1.28
CA PRO A 128 8.47 5.09 -0.86
C PRO A 128 7.10 4.67 -0.35
N GLY A 129 6.71 5.16 0.81
CA GLY A 129 5.47 4.81 1.48
C GLY A 129 5.59 3.63 2.45
N LEU A 130 6.71 2.92 2.52
CA LEU A 130 6.88 1.84 3.50
C LEU A 130 6.90 2.41 4.93
N VAL A 131 5.95 1.97 5.75
CA VAL A 131 5.83 2.32 7.18
C VAL A 131 6.27 1.11 8.01
N LEU A 132 7.14 1.33 8.99
CA LEU A 132 7.66 0.31 9.90
C LEU A 132 7.42 0.74 11.35
N SER A 133 7.10 -0.22 12.21
CA SER A 133 7.20 -0.03 13.65
C SER A 133 8.65 0.27 14.05
N THR A 134 8.84 1.10 15.07
CA THR A 134 10.20 1.44 15.54
C THR A 134 10.94 0.22 16.08
N ALA A 135 10.23 -0.72 16.70
CA ALA A 135 10.81 -1.99 17.17
C ALA A 135 11.47 -2.78 16.02
N LEU A 136 10.80 -2.85 14.87
CA LEU A 136 11.32 -3.49 13.66
C LEU A 136 12.50 -2.70 13.07
N ALA A 137 12.37 -1.37 13.04
CA ALA A 137 13.41 -0.49 12.50
C ALA A 137 14.72 -0.56 13.31
N GLU A 138 14.62 -0.73 14.63
CA GLU A 138 15.76 -0.89 15.55
C GLU A 138 16.45 -2.25 15.40
N GLU A 139 15.70 -3.32 15.12
CA GLU A 139 16.24 -4.68 14.93
C GLU A 139 17.20 -4.77 13.72
N VAL A 140 16.96 -3.96 12.69
CA VAL A 140 17.66 -4.08 11.38
C VAL A 140 18.66 -2.93 11.13
N GLU A 141 19.01 -2.14 12.16
CA GLU A 141 19.88 -0.94 12.03
C GLU A 141 19.50 -0.07 10.82
N THR A 142 18.27 0.45 10.85
CA THR A 142 17.61 1.08 9.69
C THR A 142 18.46 2.13 8.94
N LEU A 143 18.42 2.01 7.61
CA LEU A 143 19.12 2.85 6.64
C LEU A 143 18.69 4.33 6.61
N PRO A 144 19.53 5.22 6.01
CA PRO A 144 19.15 6.60 5.70
C PRO A 144 17.90 6.66 4.81
N GLY A 145 16.97 7.55 5.16
CA GLY A 145 15.76 7.82 4.38
C GLY A 145 14.45 7.60 5.14
N PHE A 146 14.49 6.83 6.24
CA PHE A 146 13.37 6.75 7.17
C PHE A 146 13.24 8.04 7.99
N GLN A 147 12.01 8.49 8.15
CA GLN A 147 11.62 9.67 8.92
C GLN A 147 10.53 9.30 9.93
N PRO A 148 10.33 10.09 10.99
CA PRO A 148 9.19 9.88 11.89
C PRO A 148 7.86 9.91 11.13
N PHE A 149 6.98 8.94 11.41
CA PHE A 149 5.63 8.86 10.81
C PHE A 149 4.54 9.22 11.82
N SER A 150 4.47 8.43 12.90
CA SER A 150 3.60 8.62 14.06
C SER A 150 4.30 8.03 15.30
N SER A 151 3.69 8.13 16.48
CA SER A 151 4.29 7.56 17.69
C SER A 151 4.50 6.05 17.54
N GLY A 152 5.77 5.61 17.61
CA GLY A 152 6.15 4.20 17.45
C GLY A 152 6.33 3.74 16.00
N TYR A 153 6.31 4.65 15.02
CA TYR A 153 6.47 4.32 13.61
C TYR A 153 7.40 5.27 12.86
N VAL A 154 8.15 4.71 11.92
CA VAL A 154 8.97 5.43 10.94
C VAL A 154 8.53 5.06 9.53
N TRP A 155 8.83 5.90 8.55
CA TRP A 155 8.46 5.61 7.16
C TRP A 155 9.42 6.24 6.16
N GLN A 156 9.43 5.69 4.94
CA GLN A 156 9.93 6.41 3.77
C GLN A 156 8.77 7.24 3.20
N PRO A 157 8.88 8.57 3.06
CA PRO A 157 7.76 9.39 2.58
C PRO A 157 7.20 8.92 1.24
N TYR A 158 5.89 8.77 1.18
CA TYR A 158 5.15 8.42 -0.03
C TYR A 158 5.31 9.49 -1.11
N LYS A 159 5.54 9.05 -2.36
CA LYS A 159 5.82 9.94 -3.51
C LYS A 159 4.66 10.05 -4.50
N GLY A 160 3.53 9.41 -4.23
CA GLY A 160 2.42 9.29 -5.17
C GLY A 160 2.65 8.21 -6.22
N GLU A 161 1.55 7.86 -6.89
CA GLU A 161 1.55 6.91 -7.99
C GLU A 161 2.07 7.55 -9.29
N VAL A 162 2.78 6.77 -10.10
CA VAL A 162 3.40 7.24 -11.35
C VAL A 162 2.77 6.55 -12.54
N TYR A 163 2.14 7.34 -13.43
CA TYR A 163 1.72 6.83 -14.74
C TYR A 163 2.92 6.68 -15.67
N ASN A 164 3.18 5.44 -16.11
CA ASN A 164 4.22 5.14 -17.09
C ASN A 164 3.62 4.57 -18.38
N PRO A 165 3.40 5.41 -19.41
CA PRO A 165 2.72 4.99 -20.64
C PRO A 165 3.45 3.86 -21.39
N LEU A 166 4.78 3.79 -21.26
CA LEU A 166 5.60 2.75 -21.90
C LEU A 166 5.38 1.37 -21.28
N MET A 167 4.93 1.32 -20.02
CA MET A 167 4.68 0.07 -19.30
C MET A 167 3.21 -0.34 -19.31
N THR A 168 2.29 0.63 -19.42
CA THR A 168 0.83 0.39 -19.38
C THR A 168 0.23 0.12 -20.76
N SER A 169 0.84 0.59 -21.85
CA SER A 169 0.40 0.28 -23.21
C SER A 169 1.16 -0.92 -23.78
N PRO A 170 0.48 -2.04 -24.13
CA PRO A 170 1.13 -3.20 -24.74
C PRO A 170 1.88 -2.86 -26.03
N ASP A 171 1.33 -1.95 -26.83
CA ASP A 171 1.96 -1.49 -28.08
C ASP A 171 3.23 -0.69 -27.82
N LEU A 172 3.22 0.24 -26.85
CA LEU A 172 4.41 1.01 -26.51
C LEU A 172 5.46 0.14 -25.83
N LYS A 173 5.05 -0.80 -24.96
CA LYS A 173 5.93 -1.77 -24.32
C LYS A 173 6.66 -2.61 -25.37
N ARG A 174 5.92 -3.18 -26.33
CA ARG A 174 6.51 -3.93 -27.44
C ARG A 174 7.51 -3.09 -28.24
N LYS A 175 7.17 -1.84 -28.57
CA LYS A 175 8.09 -0.93 -29.29
C LYS A 175 9.35 -0.61 -28.47
N LEU A 176 9.22 -0.47 -27.15
CA LEU A 176 10.36 -0.26 -26.26
C LEU A 176 11.26 -1.49 -26.22
N ASP A 177 10.68 -2.69 -26.08
CA ASP A 177 11.42 -3.96 -26.10
C ASP A 177 12.17 -4.14 -27.42
N GLU A 178 11.53 -3.80 -28.55
CA GLU A 178 12.17 -3.79 -29.87
C GLU A 178 13.36 -2.83 -29.92
N LEU A 179 13.23 -1.59 -29.43
CA LEU A 179 14.32 -0.62 -29.39
C LEU A 179 15.51 -1.10 -28.53
N LEU A 180 15.22 -1.66 -27.35
CA LEU A 180 16.26 -2.13 -26.43
C LEU A 180 16.99 -3.36 -26.98
N SER A 181 16.31 -4.22 -27.75
CA SER A 181 16.90 -5.42 -28.36
C SER A 181 17.92 -5.15 -29.48
N VAL A 182 18.00 -3.91 -29.98
CA VAL A 182 18.94 -3.47 -31.03
C VAL A 182 20.22 -2.87 -30.44
N THR A 183 20.28 -2.68 -29.12
CA THR A 183 21.43 -2.15 -28.36
C THR A 183 22.21 -3.27 -27.69
#